data_AF-A0A7W1YPG5-F1
#
_entry.id   AF-A0A7W1YPG5-F1
#
_cell.length_a   1.000
_cell.length_b   1.000
_cell.length_c   1.000
_cell.angle_alpha   90.00
_cell.angle_beta   90.00
_cell.angle_gamma   90.00
#
_symmetry.space_group_name_H-M   'P 1'
#
loop_
_entity.id
_entity.type
_entity.pdbx_description
1 polymer ?
#
loop_
_entity_poly.entity_id
_entity_poly.type
_entity_poly.pdbx_seq_one_letter_code
_entity_poly.pdbx_strand_id
1 'polypeptide(L)'
;MNKIGIYYAFWTRDWDADFHPFIDKIAELGFDILEVNAGTVARMTPDERQRLKAHADERAITLTYCIGLPHEYDIASEDRSVRQHGIGFLQQMARAIGELGAALRTINY
;
A
#
# COMPACT_ATOMS: atom_id res chain seq x y z
N MET A 1 -9.00 21.85 7.02
CA MET A 1 -7.75 21.42 7.67
C MET A 1 -7.18 20.27 6.87
N ASN A 2 -5.86 20.16 6.75
CA ASN A 2 -5.25 19.05 6.01
C ASN A 2 -5.24 17.78 6.87
N LYS A 3 -5.47 16.63 6.24
CA LYS A 3 -5.34 15.32 6.90
C LYS A 3 -3.87 15.04 7.23
N ILE A 4 -3.60 14.49 8.40
CA ILE A 4 -2.25 14.12 8.85
C ILE A 4 -2.11 12.60 8.85
N GLY A 5 -1.03 12.11 8.24
CA GLY A 5 -0.77 10.69 8.11
C GLY A 5 0.59 10.25 8.62
N ILE A 6 0.75 8.94 8.77
CA ILE A 6 2.01 8.30 9.13
C ILE A 6 2.24 7.04 8.30
N TYR A 7 3.52 6.75 8.05
CA TYR A 7 3.93 5.54 7.35
C TYR A 7 4.04 4.35 8.31
N TYR A 8 3.44 3.21 7.96
CA TYR A 8 3.38 2.02 8.84
C TYR A 8 4.76 1.54 9.30
N ALA A 9 5.79 1.71 8.45
CA ALA A 9 7.15 1.26 8.72
C ALA A 9 7.85 2.02 9.87
N PHE A 10 7.22 3.05 10.44
CA PHE A 10 7.73 3.66 11.67
C PHE A 10 7.84 2.66 12.83
N TRP A 11 6.99 1.62 12.86
CA TRP A 11 6.99 0.62 13.95
C TRP A 11 7.52 -0.76 13.58
N THR A 12 7.80 -1.03 12.31
CA THR A 12 8.25 -2.36 11.85
C THR A 12 9.58 -2.26 11.10
N ARG A 13 10.36 -3.33 11.15
CA ARG A 13 11.55 -3.53 10.31
C ARG A 13 11.28 -4.45 9.14
N ASP A 14 10.15 -5.16 9.17
CA ASP A 14 9.70 -6.06 8.12
C ASP A 14 8.69 -5.36 7.21
N TRP A 15 8.96 -5.43 5.91
CA TRP A 15 8.13 -4.80 4.89
C TRP A 15 6.82 -5.56 4.65
N ASP A 16 6.81 -6.87 4.86
CA ASP A 16 5.58 -7.67 4.80
C ASP A 16 5.01 -7.79 6.21
N ALA A 17 3.90 -7.09 6.43
CA ALA A 17 3.31 -6.95 7.76
C ALA A 17 1.79 -7.02 7.65
N ASP A 18 1.16 -7.50 8.72
CA ASP A 18 -0.28 -7.33 8.92
C ASP A 18 -0.56 -5.85 9.22
N PHE A 19 -1.41 -5.23 8.40
CA PHE A 19 -1.75 -3.82 8.53
C PHE A 19 -2.86 -3.54 9.56
N HIS A 20 -3.64 -4.55 9.97
CA HIS A 20 -4.76 -4.37 10.89
C HIS A 20 -4.34 -3.73 12.23
N PRO A 21 -3.27 -4.18 12.91
CA PRO A 21 -2.84 -3.57 14.18
C PRO A 21 -2.41 -2.10 14.03
N PHE A 22 -1.89 -1.70 12.87
CA PHE A 22 -1.50 -0.31 12.63
C PHE A 22 -2.72 0.60 12.44
N ILE A 23 -3.80 0.09 11.84
CA ILE A 23 -5.06 0.85 11.71
C ILE A 23 -5.58 1.24 13.09
N ASP A 24 -5.66 0.28 14.01
CA ASP A 24 -6.11 0.53 15.38
C ASP A 24 -5.22 1.53 16.09
N LYS A 25 -3.90 1.30 15.99
CA LYS A 25 -2.91 2.14 16.64
C LYS A 25 -2.99 3.59 16.17
N ILE A 26 -3.09 3.84 14.86
CA ILE A 26 -3.09 5.22 14.37
C ILE A 26 -4.40 5.94 14.63
N ALA A 27 -5.51 5.22 14.69
CA ALA A 27 -6.80 5.76 15.09
C ALA A 27 -6.79 6.18 16.56
N GLU A 28 -6.15 5.41 17.44
CA GLU A 28 -5.93 5.79 18.85
C GLU A 28 -5.00 7.00 19.01
N LEU A 29 -4.01 7.13 18.13
CA LEU A 29 -3.06 8.25 18.13
C LEU A 29 -3.61 9.53 17.47
N GLY A 30 -4.79 9.46 16.83
CA GLY A 30 -5.45 10.61 16.21
C GLY A 30 -4.94 10.99 14.82
N PHE A 31 -4.33 10.06 14.08
CA PHE A 31 -3.99 10.27 12.67
C PHE A 31 -5.19 10.00 11.77
N ASP A 32 -5.24 10.66 10.62
CA ASP A 32 -6.28 10.50 9.60
C ASP A 32 -5.92 9.46 8.53
N ILE A 33 -4.61 9.26 8.30
CA ILE A 33 -4.10 8.48 7.16
C ILE A 33 -3.04 7.47 7.63
N LEU A 34 -3.18 6.22 7.20
CA LEU A 34 -2.12 5.21 7.25
C LEU A 34 -1.58 4.99 5.83
N GLU A 35 -0.29 5.26 5.62
CA GLU A 35 0.39 4.88 4.38
C GLU A 35 0.97 3.47 4.52
N VAL A 36 0.64 2.57 3.58
CA VAL A 36 1.02 1.14 3.58
C VAL A 36 1.81 0.74 2.34
N ASN A 37 2.54 -0.37 2.43
CA ASN A 37 3.26 -0.95 1.30
C ASN A 37 2.29 -1.55 0.27
N ALA A 38 2.25 -0.93 -0.91
CA ALA A 38 1.37 -1.32 -2.00
C ALA A 38 1.70 -2.71 -2.58
N GLY A 39 2.96 -3.16 -2.47
CA GLY A 39 3.38 -4.46 -2.94
C GLY A 39 2.80 -5.61 -2.12
N THR A 40 2.66 -5.45 -0.80
CA THR A 40 1.93 -6.40 0.04
C THR A 40 0.44 -6.41 -0.34
N VAL A 41 -0.17 -5.24 -0.52
CA VAL A 41 -1.58 -5.13 -0.94
C VAL A 41 -1.84 -5.76 -2.32
N ALA A 42 -0.89 -5.65 -3.25
CA ALA A 42 -0.98 -6.24 -4.58
C ALA A 42 -0.96 -7.79 -4.54
N ARG A 43 -0.30 -8.38 -3.53
CA ARG A 43 -0.20 -9.83 -3.34
C ARG A 43 -1.33 -10.42 -2.50
N MET A 44 -2.06 -9.60 -1.74
CA MET A 44 -3.26 -10.03 -1.02
C MET A 44 -4.30 -10.63 -1.97
N THR A 45 -5.12 -11.53 -1.46
CA THR A 45 -6.37 -11.96 -2.10
C THR A 45 -7.40 -10.83 -2.07
N PRO A 46 -8.43 -10.87 -2.95
CA PRO A 46 -9.53 -9.90 -2.90
C PRO A 46 -10.21 -9.84 -1.53
N ASP A 47 -10.41 -10.98 -0.86
CA ASP A 47 -11.05 -11.04 0.45
C ASP A 47 -10.19 -10.40 1.55
N GLU A 48 -8.87 -10.60 1.53
CA GLU A 48 -7.94 -9.93 2.46
C GLU A 48 -7.97 -8.42 2.27
N ARG A 49 -7.97 -7.96 1.01
CA ARG A 49 -8.12 -6.54 0.67
C ARG A 49 -9.43 -5.96 1.20
N GLN A 50 -10.55 -6.65 1.00
CA GLN A 50 -11.85 -6.19 1.50
C GLN A 50 -11.89 -6.12 3.03
N ARG A 51 -11.32 -7.10 3.73
CA ARG A 51 -11.20 -7.05 5.21
C ARG A 51 -10.34 -5.87 5.68
N LEU A 52 -9.21 -5.63 5.03
CA LEU A 52 -8.34 -4.51 5.36
C LEU A 52 -9.07 -3.17 5.19
N LYS A 53 -9.80 -3.00 4.08
CA LYS A 53 -10.60 -1.81 3.84
C LYS A 53 -11.74 -1.64 4.83
N ALA A 54 -12.51 -2.70 5.09
CA ALA A 54 -13.61 -2.64 6.04
C ALA A 54 -13.11 -2.19 7.42
N HIS A 55 -11.98 -2.74 7.87
CA HIS A 55 -11.38 -2.34 9.14
C HIS A 55 -10.94 -0.86 9.16
N ALA A 56 -10.32 -0.39 8.07
CA ALA A 56 -9.94 1.02 7.96
C ALA A 56 -11.16 1.94 7.97
N ASP A 57 -12.23 1.57 7.26
CA ASP A 57 -13.48 2.34 7.21
C ASP A 57 -14.17 2.39 8.58
N GLU A 58 -14.22 1.26 9.31
CA GLU A 58 -14.75 1.17 10.68
C GLU A 58 -14.02 2.09 11.67
N ARG A 59 -12.71 2.24 11.48
CA ARG A 59 -11.86 3.10 12.33
C ARG A 59 -11.72 4.52 11.79
N ALA A 60 -12.44 4.87 10.72
CA ALA A 60 -12.39 6.16 10.02
C ALA A 60 -10.97 6.54 9.52
N ILE A 61 -10.16 5.54 9.18
CA ILE A 61 -8.80 5.70 8.68
C ILE A 61 -8.79 5.69 7.16
N THR A 62 -8.11 6.67 6.56
CA THR A 62 -7.83 6.67 5.13
C THR A 62 -6.55 5.88 4.85
N LEU A 63 -6.62 4.89 3.95
CA LEU A 63 -5.42 4.19 3.49
C LEU A 63 -4.81 4.90 2.28
N THR A 64 -3.50 5.14 2.32
CA THR A 64 -2.69 5.52 1.16
C THR A 64 -1.62 4.44 0.91
N TYR A 65 -1.07 4.42 -0.29
CA TYR A 65 -0.24 3.30 -0.75
C TYR A 65 1.02 3.84 -1.41
N CYS A 66 2.16 3.28 -1.03
CA CYS A 66 3.45 3.56 -1.65
C CYS A 66 4.20 2.27 -1.98
N ILE A 67 5.06 2.32 -3.00
CA ILE A 67 6.00 1.24 -3.33
C ILE A 67 7.36 1.83 -3.68
N GLY A 68 8.43 1.17 -3.23
CA GLY A 68 9.74 1.24 -3.86
C GLY A 68 9.92 -0.03 -4.67
N LEU A 69 10.17 0.09 -5.98
CA LEU A 69 10.22 -1.07 -6.87
C LEU A 69 11.51 -1.87 -6.63
N PRO A 70 11.41 -3.18 -6.33
CA PRO A 70 12.55 -4.08 -6.39
C PRO A 70 13.20 -4.09 -7.78
N HIS A 71 14.48 -4.44 -7.86
CA HIS A 71 15.26 -4.45 -9.11
C HIS A 71 14.62 -5.33 -10.22
N GLU A 72 13.97 -6.43 -9.85
CA GLU A 72 13.26 -7.31 -10.79
C GLU A 72 12.01 -6.67 -11.44
N TYR A 73 11.55 -5.55 -10.88
CA TYR A 73 10.43 -4.74 -11.37
C TYR A 73 10.88 -3.34 -11.82
N ASP A 74 12.18 -3.13 -12.03
CA ASP A 74 12.72 -1.84 -12.44
C ASP A 74 12.28 -1.49 -13.87
N ILE A 75 11.39 -0.50 -13.97
CA ILE A 75 10.86 0.02 -15.24
C ILE A 75 11.87 0.89 -16.00
N ALA A 76 12.96 1.31 -15.36
CA ALA A 76 14.07 2.04 -15.98
C ALA A 76 15.23 1.12 -16.41
N SER A 77 15.14 -0.19 -16.12
CA SER A 77 16.17 -1.17 -16.48
C SER A 77 16.46 -1.19 -17.99
N GLU A 78 17.71 -1.41 -18.37
CA GLU A 78 18.10 -1.63 -19.78
C GLU A 78 17.50 -2.94 -20.34
N ASP A 79 17.26 -3.94 -19.48
CA ASP A 79 16.65 -5.20 -19.85
C ASP A 79 15.15 -5.06 -20.09
N ARG A 80 14.71 -5.36 -21.32
CA ARG A 80 13.30 -5.29 -21.71
C ARG A 80 12.41 -6.22 -20.88
N SER A 81 12.91 -7.40 -20.50
CA SER A 81 12.14 -8.38 -19.73
C SER A 81 11.85 -7.87 -18.32
N VAL A 82 12.83 -7.23 -17.67
CA VAL A 82 12.69 -6.58 -16.36
C VAL A 82 11.66 -5.45 -16.43
N ARG A 83 11.73 -4.59 -17.46
CA ARG A 83 10.72 -3.54 -17.65
C ARG A 83 9.31 -4.11 -17.84
N GLN A 84 9.17 -5.18 -18.62
CA GLN A 84 7.88 -5.84 -18.85
C GLN A 84 7.31 -6.44 -17.56
N HIS A 85 8.15 -7.07 -16.73
CA HIS A 85 7.75 -7.55 -15.40
C HIS A 85 7.32 -6.40 -14.49
N GLY A 86 8.09 -5.29 -14.46
CA GLY A 86 7.74 -4.10 -13.68
C GLY A 86 6.40 -3.50 -14.08
N ILE A 87 6.13 -3.35 -15.38
CA ILE A 87 4.84 -2.87 -15.87
C ILE A 87 3.70 -3.81 -15.46
N GLY A 88 3.89 -5.13 -15.58
CA GLY A 88 2.90 -6.12 -15.16
C GLY A 88 2.57 -6.03 -13.67
N PHE A 89 3.60 -5.88 -12.83
CA PHE A 89 3.43 -5.72 -11.40
C PHE A 89 2.71 -4.41 -11.04
N LEU A 90 3.07 -3.29 -11.67
CA LEU A 90 2.39 -2.01 -11.47
C LEU A 90 0.92 -2.07 -11.88
N GLN A 91 0.59 -2.79 -12.96
CA GLN A 91 -0.80 -3.01 -13.37
C GLN A 91 -1.59 -3.85 -12.36
N GLN A 92 -0.99 -4.92 -11.82
CA GLN A 92 -1.59 -5.72 -10.75
C GLN A 92 -1.87 -4.85 -9.52
N MET A 93 -0.88 -4.07 -9.09
CA MET A 93 -0.98 -3.17 -7.96
C MET A 93 -2.08 -2.11 -8.16
N ALA A 94 -2.15 -1.49 -9.33
CA ALA A 94 -3.20 -0.52 -9.66
C ALA A 94 -4.61 -1.13 -9.60
N ARG A 95 -4.79 -2.38 -10.06
CA ARG A 95 -6.07 -3.10 -9.95
C ARG A 95 -6.42 -3.38 -8.49
N ALA A 96 -5.47 -3.90 -7.72
CA ALA A 96 -5.64 -4.22 -6.31
C ALA A 96 -6.04 -2.98 -5.49
N ILE A 97 -5.40 -1.83 -5.73
CA ILE A 97 -5.75 -0.56 -5.07
C ILE A 97 -7.10 -0.03 -5.57
N GLY A 98 -7.40 -0.19 -6.85
CA GLY A 98 -8.69 0.19 -7.43
C GLY A 98 -9.88 -0.55 -6.80
N GLU A 99 -9.72 -1.84 -6.46
CA GLU A 99 -10.72 -2.63 -5.73
C GLU A 99 -11.02 -2.08 -4.33
N LEU A 100 -10.06 -1.37 -3.73
CA LEU A 100 -10.21 -0.74 -2.42
C LEU A 100 -10.89 0.64 -2.50
N GLY A 101 -11.28 1.08 -3.70
CA GLY A 101 -11.86 2.41 -3.92
C GLY A 101 -10.89 3.54 -3.58
N ALA A 102 -9.59 3.24 -3.56
CA ALA A 102 -8.56 4.18 -3.15
C ALA A 102 -7.74 4.68 -4.34
N ALA A 103 -7.19 5.88 -4.23
CA ALA A 103 -6.28 6.43 -5.21
C ALA A 103 -4.83 6.09 -4.81
N LEU A 104 -4.05 5.46 -5.72
CA LEU A 104 -2.60 5.36 -5.59
C LEU A 104 -2.02 6.78 -5.65
N ARG A 105 -1.28 7.21 -4.62
CA ARG A 105 -0.80 8.61 -4.52
C ARG A 105 0.71 8.78 -4.64
N THR A 106 1.51 7.73 -4.45
CA THR A 106 2.97 7.89 -4.35
C THR A 106 3.73 6.67 -4.87
N ILE A 107 4.76 6.88 -5.70
CA ILE A 107 5.79 5.90 -6.07
C ILE A 107 7.12 6.54 -5.66
N ASN A 108 7.90 5.86 -4.83
CA ASN A 108 9.23 6.34 -4.45
C ASN A 108 10.26 5.65 -5.36
N TYR A 109 11.10 6.44 -6.02
CA TYR A 109 12.22 5.99 -6.86
C TYR A 109 13.44 5.64 -6.02
#